data_AF-A0A3R7MKG4-F1
#
_entry.id   AF-A0A3R7MKG4-F1
#
_cell.length_a   1.000
_cell.length_b   1.000
_cell.length_c   1.000
_cell.angle_alpha   90.00
_cell.angle_beta   90.00
_cell.angle_gamma   90.00
#
_symmetry.space_group_name_H-M   'P 1'
#
loop_
_entity.id
_entity.type
_entity.pdbx_description
1 polymer ?
#
loop_
_entity_poly.entity_id
_entity_poly.type
_entity_poly.pdbx_seq_one_letter_code
_entity_poly.pdbx_strand_id
1 'polypeptide(L)'
;MSDDASKDNKVENQSSCYNPWTEHEVSDKSIADCTEAITGAYLLVCGDKAAASFLDWLGIGVFKGKSLLMEPKIVRTACVREECAQDIEMFYRRAVLKRLEEKIGYSFRDRSFIVQAVTHSSYRNNLVC
;
A
#
# COMPACT_ATOMS: atom_id res chain seq x y z
N MET A 1 21.93 -37.51 31.96
CA MET A 1 20.89 -37.64 33.00
C MET A 1 21.41 -36.83 34.17
N SER A 2 21.08 -35.55 34.33
CA SER A 2 19.82 -34.84 34.02
C SER A 2 20.19 -33.38 33.71
N ASP A 3 19.84 -32.86 32.54
CA ASP A 3 18.56 -32.24 32.17
C ASP A 3 18.40 -30.82 32.73
N ASP A 4 18.49 -29.92 31.76
CA ASP A 4 18.22 -28.50 31.68
C ASP A 4 16.72 -28.22 31.93
N ALA A 5 16.38 -27.14 32.64
CA ALA A 5 15.06 -26.50 32.57
C ALA A 5 15.06 -25.15 33.29
N SER A 6 15.51 -24.14 32.56
CA SER A 6 14.91 -22.81 32.40
C SER A 6 13.93 -22.36 33.49
N LYS A 7 14.30 -21.28 34.20
CA LYS A 7 13.41 -20.50 35.06
C LYS A 7 12.21 -20.02 34.24
N ASP A 8 11.02 -20.44 34.65
CA ASP A 8 9.74 -19.88 34.22
C ASP A 8 9.76 -18.35 34.43
N ASN A 9 9.97 -17.60 33.36
CA ASN A 9 9.55 -16.21 33.29
C ASN A 9 8.03 -16.19 33.23
N LYS A 10 7.41 -16.24 34.42
CA LYS A 10 6.01 -15.87 34.60
C LYS A 10 5.88 -14.41 34.16
N VAL A 11 5.38 -14.21 32.94
CA VAL A 11 4.95 -12.90 32.46
C VAL A 11 3.91 -12.42 33.45
N GLU A 12 4.30 -11.45 34.28
CA GLU A 12 3.43 -10.78 35.22
C GLU A 12 2.26 -10.20 34.43
N ASN A 13 1.08 -10.74 34.74
CA ASN A 13 -0.19 -10.23 34.28
C ASN A 13 -0.25 -8.76 34.71
N GLN A 14 -0.05 -7.84 33.77
CA GLN A 14 -0.19 -6.41 34.02
C GLN A 14 -1.60 -6.19 34.55
N SER A 15 -1.72 -5.96 35.86
CA SER A 15 -2.92 -5.45 36.49
C SER A 15 -3.17 -4.06 35.93
N SER A 16 -3.86 -4.03 34.79
CA SER A 16 -4.45 -2.84 34.21
C SER A 16 -5.31 -2.18 35.28
N CYS A 17 -4.99 -0.93 35.62
CA CYS A 17 -5.88 -0.06 36.38
C CYS A 17 -7.04 0.35 35.46
N TYR A 18 -7.84 -0.63 35.02
CA TYR A 18 -9.06 -0.41 34.27
C TYR A 18 -10.17 -0.09 35.27
N ASN A 19 -10.78 1.08 35.15
CA ASN A 19 -11.97 1.41 35.93
C ASN A 19 -13.22 1.26 35.04
N PRO A 20 -14.01 0.18 35.17
CA PRO A 20 -15.17 -0.08 34.31
C PRO A 20 -16.28 0.98 34.40
N TRP A 21 -16.24 1.83 35.43
CA TRP A 21 -17.22 2.88 35.66
C TRP A 21 -16.86 4.19 34.95
N THR A 22 -15.59 4.36 34.57
CA THR A 22 -15.09 5.58 33.91
C THR A 22 -14.40 5.32 32.58
N GLU A 23 -14.07 4.06 32.28
CA GLU A 23 -13.32 3.64 31.11
C GLU A 23 -14.06 2.50 30.40
N HIS A 24 -14.00 2.52 29.07
CA HIS A 24 -14.50 1.43 28.24
C HIS A 24 -13.34 0.94 27.37
N GLU A 25 -13.03 -0.35 27.48
CA GLU A 25 -12.02 -0.96 26.64
C GLU A 25 -12.56 -1.09 25.21
N VAL A 26 -11.91 -0.42 24.26
CA VAL A 26 -12.24 -0.51 22.84
C VAL A 26 -11.10 -1.25 22.16
N SER A 27 -11.43 -2.28 21.38
CA SER A 27 -10.41 -3.00 20.62
C SER A 27 -9.79 -2.13 19.53
N ASP A 28 -8.50 -2.32 19.23
CA ASP A 28 -7.82 -1.65 18.12
C ASP A 28 -8.56 -1.84 16.78
N LYS A 29 -9.17 -3.01 16.59
CA LYS A 29 -9.96 -3.31 15.39
C LYS A 29 -11.19 -2.39 15.29
N SER A 30 -11.90 -2.18 16.39
CA SER A 30 -13.05 -1.27 16.44
C SER A 30 -12.63 0.18 16.17
N ILE A 31 -11.48 0.61 16.69
CA ILE A 31 -10.95 1.95 16.40
C ILE A 31 -10.64 2.08 14.90
N ALA A 32 -9.98 1.08 14.31
CA ALA A 32 -9.65 1.06 12.88
C ALA A 32 -10.90 1.03 11.97
N ASP A 33 -11.91 0.23 12.31
CA ASP A 33 -13.16 0.17 11.56
C ASP A 33 -13.91 1.51 11.59
N CYS A 34 -13.90 2.18 12.75
CA CYS A 34 -14.49 3.51 12.90
C CYS A 34 -13.73 4.58 12.09
N THR A 35 -12.40 4.56 12.11
CA THR A 35 -11.61 5.52 11.31
C THR A 35 -11.78 5.27 9.82
N GLU A 36 -11.81 4.02 9.35
CA GLU A 36 -12.10 3.67 7.95
C GLU A 36 -13.49 4.14 7.52
N ALA A 37 -14.51 3.95 8.36
CA ALA A 37 -15.86 4.41 8.08
C ALA A 37 -15.93 5.94 7.94
N ILE A 38 -15.27 6.69 8.82
CA ILE A 38 -15.24 8.15 8.77
C ILE A 38 -14.47 8.62 7.52
N THR A 39 -13.29 8.05 7.24
CA THR A 39 -12.54 8.37 6.01
C THR A 39 -13.37 8.08 4.76
N GLY A 40 -14.11 6.97 4.73
CA GLY A 40 -15.05 6.63 3.66
C GLY A 40 -16.17 7.67 3.51
N ALA A 41 -16.74 8.16 4.61
CA ALA A 41 -17.75 9.22 4.59
C ALA A 41 -17.19 10.54 4.01
N TYR A 42 -15.96 10.91 4.37
CA TYR A 42 -15.29 12.08 3.77
C TYR A 42 -15.05 11.91 2.27
N LEU A 43 -14.63 10.72 1.82
CA LEU A 43 -14.47 10.42 0.39
C LEU A 43 -15.78 10.56 -0.37
N LEU A 44 -16.88 10.05 0.20
CA LEU A 44 -18.19 10.05 -0.44
C LEU A 44 -18.82 11.45 -0.54
N VAL A 45 -18.69 12.27 0.52
CA VAL A 45 -19.39 13.57 0.60
C VAL A 45 -18.51 14.73 0.15
N CYS A 46 -17.23 14.73 0.53
CA CYS A 46 -16.35 15.88 0.38
C CYS A 46 -15.23 15.66 -0.67
N GLY A 47 -15.05 14.42 -1.14
CA GLY A 47 -14.04 14.05 -2.13
C GLY A 47 -12.67 13.68 -1.55
N ASP A 48 -11.77 13.29 -2.45
CA ASP A 48 -10.42 12.80 -2.16
C ASP A 48 -9.55 13.79 -1.37
N LYS A 49 -9.58 15.07 -1.74
CA LYS A 49 -8.79 16.12 -1.07
C LYS A 49 -9.20 16.29 0.39
N ALA A 50 -10.50 16.29 0.66
CA ALA A 50 -11.02 16.45 2.01
C ALA A 50 -10.73 15.22 2.87
N ALA A 51 -10.87 14.02 2.31
CA ALA A 51 -10.46 12.78 2.98
C ALA A 51 -8.96 12.75 3.28
N ALA A 52 -8.12 13.21 2.35
CA ALA A 52 -6.69 13.35 2.58
C ALA A 52 -6.40 14.34 3.72
N SER A 53 -7.03 15.52 3.72
CA SER A 53 -6.89 16.50 4.81
C SER A 53 -7.34 15.97 6.16
N PHE A 54 -8.39 15.13 6.19
CA PHE A 54 -8.81 14.45 7.41
C PHE A 54 -7.76 13.46 7.93
N LEU A 55 -7.14 12.67 7.04
CA LEU A 55 -6.05 11.76 7.42
C LEU A 55 -4.81 12.51 7.93
N ASP A 56 -4.46 13.63 7.31
CA ASP A 56 -3.38 14.50 7.78
C ASP A 56 -3.67 15.09 9.17
N TRP A 57 -4.93 15.51 9.39
CA TRP A 57 -5.39 15.96 10.70
C TRP A 57 -5.30 14.84 11.77
N LEU A 58 -5.55 13.58 11.39
CA LEU A 58 -5.32 12.42 12.25
C LEU A 58 -3.84 12.13 12.52
N GLY A 59 -2.91 12.88 11.89
CA GLY A 59 -1.47 12.65 12.00
C GLY A 59 -0.96 11.53 11.11
N ILE A 60 -1.80 10.99 10.21
CA ILE A 60 -1.36 10.08 9.15
C ILE A 60 -0.69 10.98 8.12
N GLY A 61 0.63 10.86 7.96
CA GLY A 61 1.42 11.72 7.08
C GLY A 61 1.02 11.56 5.62
N VAL A 62 -0.03 12.28 5.21
CA VAL A 62 -0.58 12.28 3.86
C VAL A 62 -0.11 13.50 3.07
N PHE A 63 0.43 14.57 3.68
CA PHE A 63 0.99 15.75 2.98
C PHE A 63 2.43 16.14 3.34
N LYS A 64 3.21 16.56 2.33
CA LYS A 64 4.54 17.19 2.46
C LYS A 64 4.41 18.63 1.97
N GLY A 65 4.05 19.55 2.87
CA GLY A 65 3.73 20.93 2.49
C GLY A 65 2.33 21.03 1.88
N LYS A 66 2.17 21.66 0.70
CA LYS A 66 0.87 21.75 -0.03
C LYS A 66 0.58 20.54 -0.93
N SER A 67 1.50 19.59 -1.00
CA SER A 67 1.44 18.39 -1.84
C SER A 67 1.20 17.17 -0.97
N LEU A 68 0.53 16.14 -1.49
CA LEU A 68 0.42 14.87 -0.79
C LEU A 68 1.86 14.31 -0.54
N LEU A 69 2.17 13.78 0.64
CA LEU A 69 3.40 13.02 0.97
C LEU A 69 3.53 11.84 0.01
N MET A 70 2.38 11.25 -0.29
CA MET A 70 2.13 10.41 -1.43
C MET A 70 1.52 11.29 -2.51
N GLU A 71 2.31 12.20 -3.10
CA GLU A 71 2.13 12.51 -4.51
C GLU A 71 1.89 11.12 -5.13
N PRO A 72 0.83 10.89 -5.93
CA PRO A 72 0.90 9.72 -6.78
C PRO A 72 2.30 9.85 -7.37
N LYS A 73 3.18 8.87 -7.10
CA LYS A 73 4.22 8.61 -8.06
C LYS A 73 3.35 8.33 -9.27
N ILE A 74 3.08 9.38 -10.05
CA ILE A 74 2.94 9.25 -11.48
C ILE A 74 4.25 8.54 -11.69
N VAL A 75 4.17 7.22 -11.83
CA VAL A 75 5.30 6.38 -12.15
C VAL A 75 5.63 6.94 -13.53
N ARG A 76 6.31 8.08 -13.66
CA ARG A 76 6.34 8.84 -14.92
C ARG A 76 7.08 8.04 -15.99
N THR A 77 7.82 7.06 -15.49
CA THR A 77 8.42 5.95 -16.17
C THR A 77 8.34 4.84 -15.11
N ALA A 78 7.91 3.61 -15.45
CA ALA A 78 8.49 2.44 -14.75
C ALA A 78 10.00 2.70 -14.73
N CYS A 79 10.76 2.45 -13.66
CA CYS A 79 12.19 2.82 -13.71
C CYS A 79 12.91 1.92 -14.73
N VAL A 80 12.85 2.40 -15.97
CA VAL A 80 13.45 1.94 -17.18
C VAL A 80 14.65 2.86 -17.24
N ARG A 81 15.80 2.32 -16.85
CA ARG A 81 17.06 2.96 -17.21
C ARG A 81 17.00 3.18 -18.72
N GLU A 82 17.42 4.35 -19.23
CA GLU A 82 17.32 4.69 -20.67
C GLU A 82 17.86 3.59 -21.59
N GLU A 83 18.78 2.78 -21.07
CA GLU A 83 19.39 1.59 -21.64
C GLU A 83 18.39 0.43 -21.96
N CYS A 84 17.16 0.44 -21.43
CA CYS A 84 16.20 -0.68 -21.49
C CYS A 84 15.00 -0.46 -22.42
N ALA A 85 14.92 0.65 -23.17
CA ALA A 85 13.78 0.92 -24.06
C ALA A 85 13.54 -0.17 -25.13
N GLN A 86 14.61 -0.83 -25.57
CA GLN A 86 14.56 -1.93 -26.55
C GLN A 86 13.97 -3.22 -25.95
N ASP A 87 14.10 -3.41 -24.63
CA ASP A 87 13.58 -4.58 -23.94
C ASP A 87 12.06 -4.53 -23.77
N ILE A 88 11.48 -3.34 -23.56
CA ILE A 88 10.03 -3.18 -23.34
C ILE A 88 9.22 -3.67 -24.55
N GLU A 89 9.61 -3.27 -25.76
CA GLU A 89 8.92 -3.70 -26.98
C GLU A 89 9.11 -5.20 -27.21
N MET A 90 10.27 -5.76 -26.86
CA MET A 90 10.50 -7.20 -26.92
C MET A 90 9.57 -7.95 -25.94
N PHE A 91 9.46 -7.50 -24.70
CA PHE A 91 8.56 -8.09 -23.70
C PHE A 91 7.10 -7.94 -24.10
N TYR A 92 6.70 -6.77 -24.58
CA TYR A 92 5.34 -6.50 -25.03
C TYR A 92 4.92 -7.47 -26.14
N ARG A 93 5.81 -7.75 -27.09
CA ARG A 93 5.57 -8.75 -28.15
C ARG A 93 5.61 -10.18 -27.63
N ARG A 94 6.63 -10.56 -26.85
CA ARG A 94 6.79 -11.92 -26.32
C ARG A 94 5.64 -12.35 -25.41
N ALA A 95 5.18 -11.44 -24.55
CA ALA A 95 4.05 -11.69 -23.66
C ALA A 95 2.69 -11.46 -24.33
N VAL A 96 2.67 -11.10 -25.63
CA VAL A 96 1.45 -10.90 -26.43
C VAL A 96 0.49 -9.92 -25.74
N LEU A 97 1.03 -8.84 -25.17
CA LEU A 97 0.27 -7.89 -24.34
C LEU A 97 -0.78 -7.11 -25.13
N LYS A 98 -0.62 -7.02 -26.46
CA LYS A 98 -1.64 -6.46 -27.34
C LYS A 98 -3.00 -7.16 -27.19
N ARG A 99 -2.99 -8.49 -27.08
CA ARG A 99 -4.22 -9.27 -26.88
C ARG A 99 -4.86 -9.00 -25.51
N LEU A 100 -4.04 -8.68 -24.50
CA LEU A 100 -4.52 -8.28 -23.18
C LEU A 100 -5.19 -6.91 -23.25
N GLU A 101 -4.55 -5.92 -23.88
CA GLU A 101 -5.11 -4.58 -24.11
C GLU A 101 -6.43 -4.62 -24.87
N GLU A 102 -6.52 -5.43 -25.92
CA GLU A 102 -7.76 -5.65 -26.68
C GLU A 102 -8.86 -6.26 -25.81
N LYS A 103 -8.51 -7.19 -24.91
CA LYS A 103 -9.47 -7.85 -24.03
C LYS A 103 -9.98 -6.95 -22.92
N ILE A 104 -9.14 -6.06 -22.38
CA ILE A 104 -9.55 -5.07 -21.36
C ILE A 104 -10.15 -3.79 -21.99
N GLY A 105 -10.06 -3.63 -23.31
CA GLY A 105 -10.57 -2.46 -24.02
C GLY A 105 -9.80 -1.17 -23.70
N TYR A 106 -8.54 -1.27 -23.31
CA TYR A 106 -7.72 -0.14 -22.89
C TYR A 106 -6.32 -0.22 -23.51
N SER A 107 -5.88 0.88 -24.11
CA SER A 107 -4.52 1.04 -24.61
C SER A 107 -3.72 1.89 -23.63
N PHE A 108 -2.64 1.32 -23.09
CA PHE A 108 -1.75 2.04 -22.20
C PHE A 108 -0.99 3.11 -22.99
N ARG A 109 -1.00 4.34 -22.46
CA ARG A 109 -0.22 5.44 -23.03
C ARG A 109 1.29 5.16 -22.97
N ASP A 110 1.73 4.51 -21.90
CA ASP A 110 3.09 4.00 -21.75
C ASP A 110 3.04 2.48 -21.50
N ARG A 111 3.68 1.72 -22.40
CA ARG A 111 3.73 0.26 -22.35
C ARG A 111 4.62 -0.25 -21.21
N SER A 112 5.45 0.60 -20.61
CA SER A 112 6.28 0.23 -19.48
C SER A 112 5.44 -0.24 -18.27
N PHE A 113 4.27 0.37 -18.05
CA PHE A 113 3.36 -0.01 -16.96
C PHE A 113 2.78 -1.40 -17.10
N ILE A 114 2.28 -1.73 -18.29
CA ILE A 114 1.67 -3.04 -18.49
C ILE A 114 2.74 -4.13 -18.41
N VAL A 115 3.94 -3.88 -18.93
CA VAL A 115 5.09 -4.80 -18.80
C VAL A 115 5.48 -4.96 -17.34
N GLN A 116 5.60 -3.89 -16.56
CA GLN A 116 5.88 -3.96 -15.12
C GLN A 116 4.80 -4.73 -14.36
N ALA A 117 3.52 -4.46 -14.65
CA ALA A 117 2.40 -5.11 -13.99
C ALA A 117 2.35 -6.64 -14.22
N VAL A 118 2.82 -7.11 -15.38
CA VAL A 118 2.85 -8.55 -15.70
C VAL A 118 4.19 -9.23 -15.39
N THR A 119 5.20 -8.47 -14.97
CA THR A 119 6.53 -9.02 -14.69
C THR A 119 6.64 -9.39 -13.21
N HIS A 120 6.79 -10.68 -12.94
CA HIS A 120 7.00 -11.19 -11.59
C HIS A 120 8.43 -10.91 -11.10
N SER A 121 8.60 -10.70 -9.80
CA SER A 121 9.90 -10.39 -9.17
C SER A 121 10.98 -11.46 -9.35
N SER A 122 10.58 -12.71 -9.63
CA SER A 122 11.52 -13.81 -9.90
C SER A 122 12.17 -13.75 -11.29
N TYR A 123 11.74 -12.85 -12.17
CA TYR A 123 12.30 -12.74 -13.51
C TYR A 123 13.69 -12.07 -13.45
N ARG A 124 14.73 -12.79 -13.90
CA ARG A 124 16.14 -12.37 -13.72
C ARG A 124 16.48 -11.00 -14.34
N ASN A 125 15.75 -10.60 -15.38
CA ASN A 125 15.90 -9.29 -16.03
C ASN A 125 14.68 -8.39 -15.75
N ASN A 126 14.22 -8.34 -14.50
CA ASN A 126 13.16 -7.41 -14.08
C ASN A 126 13.71 -6.00 -13.82
N LEU A 127 14.37 -5.43 -14.84
CA LEU A 127 14.89 -4.06 -14.80
C LEU A 127 13.82 -3.01 -15.14
N VAL A 128 12.56 -3.44 -15.27
CA VAL A 128 11.39 -2.58 -15.47
C VAL A 128 10.72 -2.38 -14.10
N CYS A 129 11.44 -1.77 -13.15
CA CYS A 129 10.93 -1.47 -11.81
C CYS A 129 11.03 0.02 -11.55
#